data_AF-A0A496XML1-F1
#
_entry.id   AF-A0A496XML1-F1
#
_cell.length_a   1.000
_cell.length_b   1.000
_cell.length_c   1.000
_cell.angle_alpha   90.00
_cell.angle_beta   90.00
_cell.angle_gamma   90.00
#
_symmetry.space_group_name_H-M   'P 1'
#
loop_
_entity.id
_entity.type
_entity.pdbx_description
1 polymer ?
#
loop_
_entity_poly.entity_id
_entity_poly.type
_entity_poly.pdbx_seq_one_letter_code
_entity_poly.pdbx_strand_id
1 'polypeptide(L)'
;MKKIIFFLTVLLSIPTYSNIAKFPPWFSPNSAKIYAIKHFITEMSIEKETLYQISELDLTQKILESGEKGIEVNLLFKTDKCIGRKAIFKWRSSQCSNLKCKPYLEEIGKCPQTI
;
A
#
# COMPACT_ATOMS: atom_id res chain seq x y z
N MET A 1 21.92 -55.14 18.94
CA MET A 1 21.29 -54.24 17.95
C MET A 1 20.61 -53.09 18.70
N LYS A 2 21.24 -51.91 18.80
CA LYS A 2 20.63 -50.72 19.42
C LYS A 2 20.10 -49.82 18.30
N LYS A 3 18.78 -49.80 18.11
CA LYS A 3 18.10 -48.81 17.26
C LYS A 3 18.10 -47.49 18.02
N ILE A 4 19.02 -46.59 17.68
CA ILE A 4 18.95 -45.20 18.12
C ILE A 4 17.86 -44.56 17.28
N ILE A 5 16.69 -44.36 17.89
CA ILE A 5 15.56 -43.69 17.28
C ILE A 5 15.96 -42.22 17.12
N PHE A 6 16.09 -41.83 15.86
CA PHE A 6 16.29 -40.47 15.37
C PHE A 6 15.00 -39.69 15.69
N PHE A 7 14.93 -39.00 16.83
CA PHE A 7 13.81 -38.10 17.11
C PHE A 7 14.14 -36.70 16.59
N LEU A 8 13.68 -36.49 15.36
CA LEU A 8 13.68 -35.26 14.59
C LEU A 8 12.87 -34.19 15.32
N THR A 9 13.49 -33.39 16.19
CA THR A 9 12.90 -32.13 16.69
C THR A 9 13.47 -30.97 15.90
N VAL A 10 13.11 -30.92 14.61
CA VAL A 10 13.04 -29.63 13.91
C VAL A 10 11.82 -28.93 14.53
N LEU A 11 12.06 -28.20 15.62
CA LEU A 11 11.23 -27.07 16.00
C LEU A 11 11.28 -26.10 14.82
N LEU A 12 10.42 -26.35 13.83
CA LEU A 12 9.98 -25.35 12.89
C LEU A 12 9.44 -24.22 13.77
N SER A 13 10.23 -23.17 13.90
CA SER A 13 9.82 -21.87 14.39
C SER A 13 8.69 -21.40 13.49
N ILE A 14 7.48 -21.89 13.76
CA ILE A 14 6.26 -21.35 13.18
C ILE A 14 6.29 -19.89 13.57
N PRO A 15 6.36 -18.94 12.60
CA PRO A 15 6.23 -17.54 12.94
C PRO A 15 4.84 -17.37 13.55
N THR A 16 4.78 -17.33 14.88
CA THR A 16 3.57 -16.96 15.61
C THR A 16 3.39 -15.48 15.36
N TYR A 17 2.59 -15.15 14.34
CA TYR A 17 2.19 -13.78 14.05
C TYR A 17 1.36 -13.25 15.22
N SER A 18 2.04 -12.60 16.14
CA SER A 18 1.46 -11.92 17.30
C SER A 18 0.63 -10.73 16.80
N ASN A 19 -0.69 -10.85 16.92
CA ASN A 19 -1.70 -9.83 16.61
C ASN A 19 -1.72 -9.37 15.15
N ILE A 20 -2.70 -9.86 14.39
CA ILE A 20 -3.09 -9.30 13.10
C ILE A 20 -3.53 -7.85 13.37
N ALA A 21 -2.63 -6.89 13.19
CA ALA A 21 -2.96 -5.48 13.31
C ALA A 21 -4.12 -5.17 12.37
N LYS A 22 -5.22 -4.67 12.92
CA LYS A 22 -6.40 -4.23 12.15
C LYS A 22 -6.32 -2.72 11.95
N PHE A 23 -6.84 -2.24 10.83
CA PHE A 23 -7.04 -0.81 10.65
C PHE A 23 -8.04 -0.28 11.71
N PRO A 24 -7.88 0.98 12.15
CA PRO A 24 -8.89 1.65 12.96
C PRO A 24 -10.27 1.62 12.27
N PRO A 25 -11.40 1.60 13.02
CA PRO A 25 -12.73 1.49 12.43
C PRO A 25 -13.09 2.59 11.43
N TRP A 26 -12.52 3.79 11.61
CA TRP A 26 -12.73 4.92 10.72
C TRP A 26 -11.90 4.84 9.42
N PHE A 27 -10.87 4.00 9.37
CA PHE A 27 -10.01 3.82 8.20
C PHE A 27 -10.45 2.62 7.36
N SER A 28 -11.39 2.88 6.48
CA SER A 28 -11.91 1.98 5.46
C SER A 28 -11.15 2.07 4.12
N PRO A 29 -11.37 1.12 3.20
CA PRO A 29 -10.89 1.22 1.81
C PRO A 29 -11.31 2.50 1.10
N ASN A 30 -12.54 2.97 1.31
CA ASN A 30 -13.04 4.19 0.68
C ASN A 30 -12.32 5.43 1.20
N SER A 31 -12.05 5.50 2.51
CA SER A 31 -11.21 6.56 3.07
C SER A 31 -9.78 6.51 2.51
N ALA A 32 -9.19 5.34 2.31
CA ALA A 32 -7.87 5.23 1.68
C ALA A 32 -7.85 5.82 0.26
N LYS A 33 -8.89 5.54 -0.55
CA LYS A 33 -9.08 6.18 -1.87
C LYS A 33 -9.14 7.70 -1.78
N ILE A 34 -9.95 8.24 -0.87
CA ILE A 34 -10.08 9.70 -0.66
C ILE A 34 -8.75 10.31 -0.23
N TYR A 35 -8.03 9.66 0.69
CA TYR A 35 -6.72 10.15 1.14
C TYR A 35 -5.67 10.09 0.04
N ALA A 36 -5.65 9.04 -0.79
CA ALA A 36 -4.76 8.96 -1.94
C ALA A 36 -4.96 10.14 -2.90
N ILE A 37 -6.21 10.48 -3.23
CA ILE A 37 -6.53 11.63 -4.08
C ILE A 37 -6.08 12.94 -3.43
N LYS A 38 -6.35 13.13 -2.13
CA LYS A 38 -5.92 14.34 -1.41
C LYS A 38 -4.40 14.51 -1.44
N HIS A 39 -3.66 13.45 -1.13
CA HIS A 39 -2.20 13.44 -1.19
C HIS A 39 -1.72 13.75 -2.62
N PHE A 40 -2.27 13.08 -3.63
CA PHE A 40 -1.94 13.34 -5.03
C PHE A 40 -2.14 14.81 -5.42
N ILE A 41 -3.29 15.41 -5.08
CA ILE A 41 -3.57 16.82 -5.37
C ILE A 41 -2.55 17.73 -4.67
N THR A 42 -2.24 17.47 -3.40
CA THR A 42 -1.26 18.26 -2.64
C THR A 42 0.12 18.22 -3.30
N GLU A 43 0.61 17.04 -3.66
CA GLU A 43 1.93 16.90 -4.31
C GLU A 43 1.96 17.54 -5.71
N MET A 44 0.90 17.37 -6.50
CA MET A 44 0.82 17.93 -7.86
C MET A 44 0.57 19.45 -7.88
N SER A 45 0.02 20.02 -6.80
CA SER A 45 -0.21 21.47 -6.71
C SER A 45 1.07 22.34 -6.74
N ILE A 46 2.24 21.70 -6.68
CA ILE A 46 3.54 22.33 -6.84
C ILE A 46 3.78 22.74 -8.30
N GLU A 47 3.24 22.01 -9.28
CA GLU A 47 3.34 22.30 -10.73
C GLU A 47 2.07 23.02 -11.21
N LYS A 48 1.93 24.30 -10.87
CA LYS A 48 0.68 25.09 -10.98
C LYS A 48 0.01 25.14 -12.37
N GLU A 49 0.72 24.89 -13.46
CA GLU A 49 0.21 25.04 -14.83
C GLU A 49 -0.10 23.70 -15.53
N THR A 50 0.13 22.57 -14.86
CA THR A 50 -0.15 21.25 -15.45
C THR A 50 -1.55 20.78 -15.09
N LEU A 51 -2.36 20.44 -16.10
CA LEU A 51 -3.66 19.79 -15.89
C LEU A 51 -3.46 18.27 -15.73
N TYR A 52 -3.93 17.74 -14.61
CA TYR A 52 -3.90 16.31 -14.31
C TYR A 52 -5.30 15.73 -14.42
N GLN A 53 -5.47 14.69 -15.22
CA GLN A 53 -6.70 13.91 -15.28
C GLN A 53 -6.45 12.52 -14.68
N ILE A 54 -7.12 12.22 -13.57
CA ILE A 54 -7.19 10.87 -13.02
C ILE A 54 -8.12 10.05 -13.92
N SER A 55 -7.61 8.97 -14.50
CA SER A 55 -8.35 8.08 -15.40
C SER A 55 -8.81 6.81 -14.70
N GLU A 56 -8.07 6.32 -13.71
CA GLU A 56 -8.38 5.07 -12.99
C GLU A 56 -7.94 5.16 -11.53
N LEU A 57 -8.68 4.45 -10.67
CA LEU A 57 -8.42 4.39 -9.24
C LEU A 57 -8.68 2.97 -8.71
N ASP A 58 -7.61 2.19 -8.67
CA ASP A 58 -7.63 0.82 -8.19
C ASP A 58 -7.24 0.74 -6.74
N LEU A 59 -7.84 -0.24 -6.05
CA LEU A 59 -7.52 -0.53 -4.66
C LEU A 59 -7.33 -2.04 -4.50
N THR A 60 -6.22 -2.40 -3.86
CA THR A 60 -5.91 -3.78 -3.51
C THR A 60 -5.75 -3.89 -2.00
N GLN A 61 -6.41 -4.88 -1.40
CA GLN A 61 -6.19 -5.26 -0.01
C GLN A 61 -5.37 -6.54 0.04
N LYS A 62 -4.38 -6.60 0.92
CA LYS A 62 -3.56 -7.80 1.09
C LYS A 62 -3.17 -8.01 2.55
N ILE A 63 -2.85 -9.25 2.90
CA ILE A 63 -2.11 -9.56 4.11
C ILE A 63 -0.62 -9.51 3.74
N LEU A 64 0.16 -8.71 4.47
CA LEU A 64 1.59 -8.58 4.27
C LEU A 64 2.32 -9.79 4.88
N GLU A 65 3.59 -9.99 4.52
CA GLU A 65 4.42 -11.09 5.05
C GLU A 65 4.53 -11.07 6.59
N SER A 66 4.38 -9.88 7.19
CA SER A 66 4.31 -9.68 8.65
C SER A 66 2.97 -10.07 9.29
N GLY A 67 1.98 -10.53 8.50
CA GLY A 67 0.61 -10.82 8.95
C GLY A 67 -0.29 -9.58 9.07
N GLU A 68 0.24 -8.38 8.82
CA GLU A 68 -0.49 -7.12 8.88
C GLU A 68 -1.45 -6.95 7.70
N LYS A 69 -2.55 -6.20 7.89
CA LYS A 69 -3.38 -5.77 6.77
C LYS A 69 -2.72 -4.60 6.04
N GLY A 70 -2.58 -4.73 4.73
CA GLY A 70 -2.14 -3.69 3.82
C GLY A 70 -3.27 -3.22 2.92
N ILE A 71 -3.30 -1.92 2.62
CA ILE A 71 -4.11 -1.32 1.55
C ILE A 71 -3.16 -0.62 0.59
N GLU A 72 -3.36 -0.85 -0.69
CA GLU A 72 -2.63 -0.21 -1.78
C GLU A 72 -3.63 0.45 -2.72
N VAL A 73 -3.40 1.72 -3.03
CA VAL A 73 -4.20 2.50 -3.97
C VAL A 73 -3.31 2.90 -5.14
N ASN A 74 -3.73 2.51 -6.35
CA ASN A 74 -3.07 2.84 -7.60
C ASN A 74 -3.93 3.87 -8.35
N LEU A 75 -3.37 5.04 -8.59
CA LEU A 75 -3.96 6.14 -9.34
C LEU A 75 -3.33 6.18 -10.73
N LEU A 76 -4.10 5.86 -11.77
CA LEU A 76 -3.67 6.13 -13.14
C LEU A 76 -4.08 7.55 -13.50
N PHE A 77 -3.15 8.33 -14.01
CA PHE A 77 -3.41 9.70 -14.42
C PHE A 77 -2.65 10.04 -15.69
N LYS A 78 -3.12 11.10 -16.35
CA LYS A 78 -2.49 11.67 -17.54
C LYS A 78 -2.37 13.18 -17.40
N THR A 79 -1.38 13.72 -18.10
CA THR A 79 -1.21 15.15 -18.34
C THR A 79 -1.25 15.39 -19.86
N ASP A 80 -1.18 16.64 -20.27
CA ASP A 80 -0.98 17.06 -21.66
C ASP A 80 0.24 16.38 -22.32
N LYS A 81 1.32 16.19 -21.56
CA LYS A 81 2.61 15.66 -22.03
C LYS A 81 2.81 14.16 -21.79
N CYS A 82 1.94 13.51 -21.02
CA CYS A 82 2.18 12.14 -20.61
C CYS A 82 0.90 11.35 -20.37
N ILE A 83 0.81 10.15 -20.93
CA ILE A 83 -0.32 9.24 -20.77
C ILE A 83 0.11 8.04 -19.93
N GLY A 84 -0.74 7.65 -18.96
CA GLY A 84 -0.55 6.40 -18.22
C GLY A 84 0.46 6.47 -17.07
N ARG A 85 0.66 7.65 -16.46
CA ARG A 85 1.45 7.77 -15.23
C ARG A 85 0.69 7.14 -14.07
N LYS A 86 1.42 6.54 -13.13
CA LYS A 86 0.86 5.91 -11.95
C LYS A 86 1.34 6.60 -10.69
N ALA A 87 0.43 6.85 -9.75
CA ALA A 87 0.77 7.19 -8.38
C ALA A 87 0.31 6.05 -7.46
N ILE A 88 1.19 5.62 -6.56
CA ILE A 88 0.98 4.46 -5.69
C ILE A 88 1.05 4.93 -4.24
N PHE A 89 -0.01 4.64 -3.48
CA PHE A 89 -0.11 4.95 -2.06
C PHE A 89 -0.36 3.68 -1.27
N LYS A 90 0.47 3.39 -0.27
CA LYS A 90 0.36 2.16 0.53
C LYS A 90 0.18 2.47 2.01
N TRP A 91 -0.71 1.75 2.68
CA TRP A 91 -0.94 1.81 4.14
C TRP A 91 -0.70 0.45 4.77
N ARG A 92 -0.17 0.46 6.00
CA ARG A 92 -0.12 -0.71 6.90
C ARG A 92 -0.98 -0.42 8.12
N SER A 93 -1.74 -1.41 8.57
CA SER A 93 -2.60 -1.26 9.74
C SER A 93 -1.82 -0.88 11.00
N SER A 94 -0.60 -1.39 11.16
CA SER A 94 0.31 -1.08 12.28
C SER A 94 0.72 0.39 12.37
N GLN A 95 0.67 1.14 11.26
CA GLN A 95 1.04 2.55 11.21
C GLN A 95 -0.14 3.50 11.36
N CYS A 96 -1.33 2.95 11.59
CA CYS A 96 -2.56 3.71 11.74
C CYS A 96 -2.94 3.75 13.21
N SER A 97 -3.07 4.96 13.75
CA SER A 97 -3.58 5.20 15.09
C SER A 97 -5.09 5.50 15.05
N ASN A 98 -5.72 5.61 16.21
CA ASN A 98 -7.14 6.01 16.29
C ASN A 98 -7.43 7.41 15.73
N LEU A 99 -6.41 8.24 15.45
CA LEU A 99 -6.59 9.62 14.98
C LEU A 99 -5.97 9.87 13.60
N LYS A 100 -5.07 9.01 13.13
CA LYS A 100 -4.28 9.27 11.93
C LYS A 100 -3.82 7.99 11.24
N CYS A 101 -3.83 8.00 9.92
CA CYS A 101 -3.40 6.89 9.07
C CYS A 101 -2.84 7.48 7.78
N LYS A 102 -1.52 7.72 7.78
CA LYS A 102 -0.80 8.23 6.61
C LYS A 102 -0.24 7.05 5.81
N PRO A 103 -0.10 7.19 4.47
CA PRO A 103 0.58 6.17 3.69
C PRO A 103 2.06 6.10 4.11
N TYR A 104 2.61 4.90 4.06
CA TYR A 104 4.03 4.63 4.37
C TYR A 104 4.90 4.67 3.12
N LEU A 105 4.28 4.52 1.96
CA LEU A 105 4.92 4.67 0.66
C LEU A 105 4.02 5.54 -0.20
N GLU A 106 4.63 6.57 -0.78
CA GLU A 106 4.07 7.43 -1.80
C GLU A 106 5.06 7.42 -2.97
N GLU A 107 4.62 6.94 -4.13
CA GLU A 107 5.44 6.89 -5.33
C GLU A 107 4.67 7.53 -6.49
N ILE A 108 5.29 8.47 -7.20
CA ILE A 108 4.74 9.05 -8.42
C ILE A 108 5.66 8.63 -9.57
N GLY A 109 5.17 7.69 -10.38
CA GLY A 109 5.90 7.15 -11.52
C GLY A 109 6.30 8.24 -12.51
N LYS A 110 7.49 8.09 -13.09
CA LYS A 110 7.91 8.90 -14.23
C LYS A 110 6.97 8.68 -15.41
N CYS A 111 7.00 9.60 -16.38
CA CYS A 111 6.31 9.34 -17.63
C CYS A 111 6.88 8.06 -18.26
N PRO A 112 6.07 7.05 -18.60
CA PRO A 112 6.56 5.95 -19.39
C PRO A 112 7.04 6.55 -20.71
N GLN A 113 8.34 6.47 -20.98
CA GLN A 113 8.89 6.87 -22.27
C GLN A 113 8.18 6.03 -23.32
N THR A 114 7.45 6.69 -24.21
CA THR A 114 6.73 6.05 -25.30
C THR A 114 7.73 5.23 -26.13
N ILE A 115 7.36 3.98 -26.43
CA ILE A 115 8.05 3.12 -27.40
C ILE A 115 7.97 3.77 -28.79
#